data_AF-A0A0A1YRS5-F1
#
_entry.id   AF-A0A0A1YRS5-F1
#
_cell.length_a   1.000
_cell.length_b   1.000
_cell.length_c   1.000
_cell.angle_alpha   90.00
_cell.angle_beta   90.00
_cell.angle_gamma   90.00
#
_symmetry.space_group_name_H-M   'P 1'
#
loop_
_entity.id
_entity.type
_entity.pdbx_description
1 polymer ?
#
loop_
_entity_poly.entity_id
_entity_poly.type
_entity_poly.pdbx_seq_one_letter_code
_entity_poly.pdbx_strand_id
1 'polypeptide(L)'
;MIDHLDHLVLTTIDLSACKDFYTRVMGMRLETFGNGRVAFRFGNHKINVHERGHEFEPKAHLPVPGALDLCFIASIPLEAVIAHLKAETWPIIEGPVLRTGATGPIRSVYVRDPDLNLIEISEQVPA
;
A
#
# COMPACT_ATOMS: atom_id res chain seq x y z
N MET A 1 -14.42 8.88 20.64
CA MET A 1 -14.59 9.14 19.19
C MET A 1 -13.25 8.93 18.49
N ILE A 2 -13.23 8.49 17.23
CA ILE A 2 -12.03 8.11 16.44
C ILE A 2 -11.35 9.33 15.80
N ASP A 3 -10.02 9.31 15.67
CA ASP A 3 -9.19 10.41 15.12
C ASP A 3 -8.62 10.08 13.73
N HIS A 4 -7.81 9.04 13.59
CA HIS A 4 -7.23 8.59 12.32
C HIS A 4 -6.98 7.07 12.29
N LEU A 5 -6.66 6.53 11.12
CA LEU A 5 -6.20 5.15 10.96
C LEU A 5 -4.71 5.06 11.31
N ASP A 6 -4.35 4.38 12.40
CA ASP A 6 -2.94 4.20 12.79
C ASP A 6 -2.23 3.19 11.86
N HIS A 7 -2.81 2.01 11.71
CA HIS A 7 -2.30 0.95 10.84
C HIS A 7 -3.41 0.01 10.37
N LEU A 8 -3.07 -0.84 9.41
CA LEU A 8 -3.87 -1.97 8.97
C LEU A 8 -3.03 -3.25 8.90
N VAL A 9 -3.69 -4.39 8.71
CA VAL A 9 -3.03 -5.69 8.50
C VAL A 9 -3.26 -6.15 7.08
N LEU A 10 -2.17 -6.48 6.38
CA LEU A 10 -2.18 -7.14 5.08
C LEU A 10 -1.85 -8.63 5.28
N THR A 11 -2.64 -9.51 4.67
CA THR A 11 -2.33 -10.94 4.62
C THR A 11 -1.81 -11.29 3.23
N THR A 12 -0.62 -11.89 3.15
CA THR A 12 0.06 -12.21 1.88
C THR A 12 0.29 -13.71 1.74
N ILE A 13 0.28 -14.23 0.50
CA ILE A 13 0.70 -15.62 0.22
C ILE A 13 2.20 -15.77 0.02
N ASP A 14 2.93 -14.68 -0.23
CA ASP A 14 4.37 -14.67 -0.46
C ASP A 14 5.00 -13.45 0.24
N LEU A 15 5.54 -13.70 1.44
CA LEU A 15 6.17 -12.66 2.24
C LEU A 15 7.37 -12.02 1.54
N SER A 16 8.10 -12.74 0.69
CA SER A 16 9.27 -12.20 -0.01
C SER A 16 8.85 -11.24 -1.11
N ALA A 17 7.88 -11.65 -1.94
CA ALA A 17 7.32 -10.79 -2.99
C ALA A 17 6.66 -9.54 -2.39
N CYS A 18 5.90 -9.71 -1.30
CA CYS A 18 5.29 -8.61 -0.56
C CYS A 18 6.34 -7.61 -0.05
N LYS A 19 7.44 -8.11 0.55
CA LYS A 19 8.56 -7.25 1.01
C LYS A 19 9.20 -6.49 -0.14
N ASP A 20 9.52 -7.15 -1.25
CA ASP A 20 10.11 -6.50 -2.42
C ASP A 20 9.20 -5.39 -2.96
N PHE A 21 7.92 -5.68 -3.19
CA PHE A 21 6.97 -4.68 -3.70
C PHE A 21 6.86 -3.46 -2.79
N TYR A 22 6.57 -3.66 -1.50
CA TYR A 22 6.34 -2.51 -0.61
C TYR A 22 7.61 -1.71 -0.30
N THR A 23 8.80 -2.30 -0.45
CA THR A 23 10.06 -1.58 -0.21
C THR A 23 10.63 -0.95 -1.48
N ARG A 24 10.80 -1.71 -2.55
CA ARG A 24 11.40 -1.24 -3.81
C ARG A 24 10.41 -0.41 -4.63
N VAL A 25 9.19 -0.92 -4.83
CA VAL A 25 8.19 -0.26 -5.70
C VAL A 25 7.48 0.86 -4.97
N MET A 26 7.00 0.62 -3.75
CA MET A 26 6.27 1.63 -2.96
C MET A 26 7.17 2.52 -2.09
N GLY A 27 8.47 2.24 -2.03
CA GLY A 27 9.43 3.08 -1.28
C GLY A 27 9.24 3.06 0.24
N MET A 28 8.50 2.10 0.81
CA MET A 28 8.26 2.04 2.24
C MET A 28 9.46 1.44 2.99
N ARG A 29 9.59 1.79 4.27
CA ARG A 29 10.67 1.24 5.11
C ARG A 29 10.21 -0.07 5.75
N LEU A 30 10.95 -1.15 5.49
CA LEU A 30 10.77 -2.42 6.19
C LEU A 30 11.17 -2.29 7.67
N GLU A 31 10.31 -2.74 8.56
CA GLU A 31 10.62 -2.91 9.98
C GLU A 31 10.32 -4.33 10.43
N THR A 32 11.19 -4.84 11.30
CA THR A 32 10.97 -6.09 12.03
C THR A 32 10.92 -5.77 13.51
N PHE A 33 9.91 -6.30 14.21
CA PHE A 33 9.71 -6.01 15.62
C PHE A 33 9.16 -7.22 16.38
N GLY A 34 9.40 -7.25 17.69
CA GLY A 34 9.01 -8.36 18.54
C GLY A 34 9.54 -9.69 18.03
N ASN A 35 8.69 -10.72 18.06
CA ASN A 35 9.03 -12.09 17.66
C ASN A 35 8.96 -12.29 16.14
N GLY A 36 9.73 -11.52 15.37
CA GLY A 36 9.82 -11.65 13.91
C GLY A 36 8.63 -11.05 13.13
N ARG A 37 7.83 -10.18 13.74
CA ARG A 37 6.73 -9.51 13.03
C ARG A 37 7.28 -8.51 12.04
N VAL A 38 6.66 -8.45 10.87
CA VAL A 38 7.06 -7.57 9.77
C VAL A 38 6.03 -6.45 9.60
N ALA A 39 6.52 -5.23 9.33
CA ALA A 39 5.68 -4.13 8.90
C ALA A 39 6.39 -3.26 7.86
N PHE A 40 5.60 -2.52 7.08
CA PHE A 40 6.06 -1.47 6.17
C PHE A 40 5.63 -0.12 6.71
N ARG A 41 6.58 0.77 6.98
CA ARG A 41 6.31 2.13 7.46
C ARG A 41 6.35 3.16 6.35
N PHE A 42 5.40 4.09 6.40
CA PHE A 42 5.27 5.23 5.49
C PHE A 42 4.65 6.40 6.25
N GLY A 43 5.25 7.59 6.16
CA GLY A 43 4.87 8.73 7.00
C GLY A 43 4.83 8.35 8.48
N ASN A 44 3.70 8.60 9.12
CA ASN A 44 3.46 8.24 10.53
C ASN A 44 2.67 6.92 10.70
N HIS A 45 2.38 6.20 9.61
CA HIS A 45 1.55 5.00 9.60
C HIS A 45 2.38 3.75 9.31
N LYS A 46 1.72 2.59 9.37
CA LYS A 46 2.29 1.33 8.90
C LYS A 46 1.27 0.32 8.40
N ILE A 47 1.75 -0.67 7.65
CA ILE A 47 1.04 -1.91 7.34
C ILE A 47 1.75 -3.04 8.06
N ASN A 48 1.07 -3.71 8.99
CA ASN A 48 1.57 -4.97 9.55
C ASN A 48 1.29 -6.10 8.55
N VAL A 49 2.21 -7.07 8.47
CA VAL A 49 2.09 -8.18 7.52
C VAL A 49 1.87 -9.49 8.26
N HIS A 50 0.84 -10.22 7.86
CA HIS A 50 0.62 -11.62 8.20
C HIS A 50 0.87 -12.47 6.96
N GLU A 51 1.52 -13.62 7.13
CA GLU A 51 1.63 -14.62 6.07
C GLU A 51 0.44 -15.58 6.17
N ARG A 52 -0.19 -15.90 5.04
CA ARG A 52 -1.34 -16.79 4.98
C ARG A 52 -0.99 -18.15 5.60
N GLY A 53 -1.84 -18.62 6.50
CA GLY A 53 -1.61 -19.84 7.27
C GLY A 53 -0.72 -19.68 8.52
N HIS A 54 -0.11 -18.51 8.70
CA HIS A 54 0.72 -18.16 9.85
C HIS A 54 0.28 -16.82 10.48
N GLU A 55 -1.01 -16.49 10.38
CA GLU A 55 -1.51 -15.23 10.90
C GLU A 55 -1.54 -15.21 12.44
N PHE A 56 -1.31 -14.03 13.02
CA PHE A 56 -1.44 -13.84 14.47
C PHE A 56 -2.90 -13.56 14.87
N GLU A 57 -3.31 -14.08 16.02
CA GLU A 57 -4.60 -13.74 16.63
C GLU A 57 -4.50 -12.50 17.55
N PRO A 58 -5.55 -11.67 17.65
CA PRO A 58 -6.76 -11.72 16.82
C PRO A 58 -6.52 -11.19 15.40
N LYS A 59 -7.28 -11.70 14.42
CA LYS A 59 -7.25 -11.25 13.01
C LYS A 59 -8.65 -10.99 12.44
N ALA A 60 -8.69 -10.48 11.22
CA ALA A 60 -9.93 -10.37 10.46
C ALA A 60 -10.62 -11.73 10.36
N HIS A 61 -11.95 -11.75 10.37
CA HIS A 61 -12.72 -13.00 10.27
C HIS A 61 -12.34 -13.83 9.03
N LEU A 62 -12.09 -13.15 7.90
CA LEU A 62 -11.59 -13.74 6.66
C LEU A 62 -10.34 -12.97 6.21
N PRO A 63 -9.13 -13.41 6.60
CA PRO A 63 -7.89 -12.80 6.14
C PRO A 63 -7.59 -13.27 4.71
N VAL A 64 -8.09 -12.51 3.73
CA VAL A 64 -8.02 -12.87 2.31
C VAL A 64 -6.94 -12.05 1.62
N PRO A 65 -5.86 -12.66 1.10
CA PRO A 65 -4.92 -11.98 0.22
C PRO A 65 -5.60 -11.45 -1.04
N GLY A 66 -5.23 -10.26 -1.48
CA GLY A 66 -5.82 -9.61 -2.66
C GLY A 66 -7.15 -8.90 -2.41
N ALA A 67 -7.65 -8.89 -1.17
CA ALA A 67 -8.94 -8.29 -0.83
C ALA A 67 -8.87 -6.80 -0.47
N LEU A 68 -7.68 -6.20 -0.41
CA LEU A 68 -7.50 -4.80 -0.06
C LEU A 68 -7.61 -3.91 -1.31
N ASP A 69 -8.23 -2.75 -1.10
CA ASP A 69 -8.28 -1.64 -2.04
C ASP A 69 -7.89 -0.38 -1.26
N LEU A 70 -6.68 0.12 -1.52
CA LEU A 70 -6.02 1.14 -0.70
C LEU A 70 -5.56 2.31 -1.55
N CYS A 71 -5.88 3.53 -1.08
CA CYS A 71 -5.39 4.77 -1.67
C CYS A 71 -4.34 5.42 -0.76
N PHE A 72 -3.18 5.73 -1.35
CA PHE A 72 -2.08 6.44 -0.69
C PHE A 72 -1.84 7.79 -1.35
N ILE A 73 -1.67 8.84 -0.54
CA ILE A 73 -1.17 10.12 -1.03
C ILE A 73 0.36 10.07 -1.10
N ALA A 74 0.90 10.25 -2.30
CA ALA A 74 2.34 10.30 -2.53
C ALA A 74 2.94 11.58 -1.95
N SER A 75 4.15 11.47 -1.39
CA SER A 75 4.93 12.62 -0.91
C SER A 75 5.72 13.34 -2.01
N ILE A 76 5.62 12.84 -3.25
CA ILE A 76 6.26 13.36 -4.45
C ILE A 76 5.20 13.57 -5.55
N PRO A 77 5.46 14.40 -6.58
CA PRO A 77 4.51 14.61 -7.66
C PRO A 77 4.12 13.31 -8.37
N LEU A 78 2.86 13.21 -8.84
CA LEU A 78 2.38 11.96 -9.46
C LEU A 78 3.19 11.56 -10.70
N GLU A 79 3.71 12.52 -11.46
CA GLU A 79 4.58 12.25 -12.60
C GLU A 79 5.88 11.54 -12.19
N ALA A 80 6.44 11.88 -11.02
CA ALA A 80 7.62 11.21 -10.49
C ALA A 80 7.28 9.78 -10.03
N VAL A 81 6.09 9.55 -9.47
CA VAL A 81 5.58 8.20 -9.17
C VAL A 81 5.47 7.38 -10.45
N ILE A 82 4.85 7.92 -11.51
CA ILE A 82 4.69 7.22 -12.79
C ILE A 82 6.05 6.87 -13.40
N ALA A 83 7.01 7.79 -13.36
CA ALA A 83 8.37 7.53 -13.84
C ALA A 83 9.07 6.43 -13.04
N HIS A 84 8.93 6.45 -11.71
CA HIS A 84 9.45 5.41 -10.81
C HIS A 84 8.85 4.04 -11.13
N LEU A 85 7.52 3.93 -11.21
CA LEU A 85 6.84 2.67 -11.55
C LEU A 85 7.31 2.10 -12.89
N LYS A 86 7.52 2.96 -13.90
CA LYS A 86 8.06 2.55 -15.20
C LYS A 86 9.50 2.06 -15.10
N ALA A 87 10.35 2.72 -14.31
CA ALA A 87 11.74 2.31 -14.08
C ALA A 87 11.82 0.97 -13.35
N GLU A 88 10.94 0.73 -12.39
CA GLU A 88 10.80 -0.55 -11.68
C GLU A 88 10.06 -1.62 -12.49
N THR A 89 9.67 -1.31 -13.74
CA THR A 89 8.90 -2.17 -14.64
C THR A 89 7.59 -2.68 -14.05
N TRP A 90 6.94 -1.88 -13.20
CA TRP A 90 5.68 -2.23 -12.56
C TRP A 90 4.47 -1.69 -13.35
N PRO A 91 3.50 -2.54 -13.74
CA PRO A 91 2.43 -2.15 -14.64
C PRO A 91 1.41 -1.22 -13.96
N ILE A 92 1.08 -0.13 -14.65
CA ILE A 92 -0.05 0.75 -14.32
C ILE A 92 -1.30 0.21 -15.02
N ILE A 93 -2.35 -0.05 -14.25
CA ILE A 93 -3.65 -0.56 -14.70
C ILE A 93 -4.47 0.58 -15.32
N GLU A 94 -4.49 1.73 -14.64
CA GLU A 94 -5.22 2.93 -15.03
C GLU A 94 -4.50 4.16 -14.49
N GLY A 95 -4.56 5.28 -15.21
CA GLY A 95 -4.07 6.57 -14.76
C GLY A 95 -3.06 7.23 -15.70
N PRO A 96 -2.75 8.52 -15.48
CA PRO A 96 -3.31 9.37 -14.43
C PRO A 96 -4.76 9.78 -14.71
N VAL A 97 -5.62 9.71 -13.69
CA VAL A 97 -7.06 10.06 -13.78
C VAL A 97 -7.51 10.84 -12.55
N LEU A 98 -8.53 11.69 -12.69
CA LEU A 98 -9.13 12.40 -11.56
C LEU A 98 -10.05 11.48 -10.74
N ARG A 99 -9.99 11.64 -9.42
CA ARG A 99 -10.78 10.92 -8.42
C ARG A 99 -11.17 11.85 -7.27
N THR A 100 -12.06 11.37 -6.42
CA THR A 100 -12.48 12.07 -5.19
C THR A 100 -11.75 11.43 -4.01
N GLY A 101 -10.82 12.18 -3.42
CA GLY A 101 -10.18 11.80 -2.16
C GLY A 101 -11.00 12.23 -0.95
N ALA A 102 -10.57 11.81 0.24
CA ALA A 102 -11.26 12.09 1.49
C ALA A 102 -11.38 13.61 1.80
N THR A 103 -10.43 14.43 1.33
CA THR A 103 -10.38 15.87 1.63
C THR A 103 -10.55 16.76 0.39
N GLY A 104 -10.77 16.18 -0.79
CA GLY A 104 -10.87 16.93 -2.05
C GLY A 104 -10.47 16.11 -3.28
N PRO A 105 -10.44 16.75 -4.47
CA PRO A 105 -10.02 16.09 -5.71
C PRO A 105 -8.56 15.61 -5.63
N ILE A 106 -8.32 14.41 -6.13
CA ILE A 106 -6.98 13.82 -6.26
C ILE A 106 -6.78 13.33 -7.69
N ARG A 107 -5.52 13.23 -8.11
CA ARG A 107 -5.12 12.60 -9.37
C ARG A 107 -4.40 11.31 -9.05
N SER A 108 -4.79 10.21 -9.68
CA SER A 108 -4.43 8.86 -9.23
C SER A 108 -3.92 7.99 -10.37
N VAL A 109 -3.04 7.05 -10.02
CA VAL A 109 -2.69 5.86 -10.83
C VAL A 109 -2.94 4.59 -10.03
N TYR A 110 -3.24 3.50 -10.71
CA TYR A 110 -3.59 2.23 -10.10
C TYR A 110 -2.61 1.13 -10.48
N VAL A 111 -2.19 0.32 -9.52
CA VAL A 111 -1.34 -0.86 -9.71
C VAL A 111 -1.89 -2.04 -8.91
N ARG A 112 -1.40 -3.26 -9.18
CA ARG A 112 -1.59 -4.42 -8.31
C ARG A 112 -0.34 -4.66 -7.49
N ASP A 113 -0.49 -5.00 -6.23
CA ASP A 113 0.59 -5.65 -5.48
C ASP A 113 0.69 -7.16 -5.87
N PRO A 114 1.66 -7.92 -5.33
CA PRO A 114 1.84 -9.34 -5.67
C PRO A 114 0.63 -10.24 -5.36
N ASP A 115 -0.19 -9.89 -4.37
CA ASP A 115 -1.40 -10.63 -3.99
C ASP A 115 -2.65 -10.12 -4.75
N LEU A 116 -2.48 -9.16 -5.66
CA LEU A 116 -3.54 -8.50 -6.43
C LEU A 116 -4.43 -7.56 -5.62
N ASN A 117 -3.97 -7.06 -4.47
CA ASN A 117 -4.61 -5.90 -3.84
C ASN A 117 -4.59 -4.72 -4.83
N LEU A 118 -5.66 -3.93 -4.86
CA LEU A 118 -5.69 -2.71 -5.66
C LEU A 118 -4.98 -1.60 -4.89
N ILE A 119 -3.93 -1.05 -5.47
CA ILE A 119 -3.15 0.04 -4.88
C ILE A 119 -3.32 1.27 -5.75
N GLU A 120 -4.00 2.26 -5.20
CA GLU A 120 -4.13 3.59 -5.77
C GLU A 120 -3.03 4.49 -5.17
N ILE A 121 -2.26 5.16 -6.03
CA ILE A 121 -1.25 6.14 -5.64
C ILE A 121 -1.64 7.49 -6.21
N SER A 122 -1.75 8.49 -5.34
CA SER A 122 -2.46 9.72 -5.66
C SER A 122 -1.72 10.97 -5.21
N GLU A 123 -2.01 12.08 -5.86
CA GLU A 123 -1.56 13.43 -5.51
C GLU A 123 -2.77 14.34 -5.30
N GLN A 124 -2.72 15.21 -4.30
CA GLN A 124 -3.76 16.21 -4.09
C GLN A 124 -3.72 17.26 -5.20
N VAL A 125 -4.89 17.57 -5.77
CA VAL A 125 -4.99 18.63 -6.77
C VAL A 125 -5.19 19.96 -6.03
N PRO A 126 -4.34 20.98 -6.25
CA PRO A 126 -4.58 22.32 -5.72
C PRO A 126 -5.94 22.85 -6.18
N ALA A 127 -6.63 23.56 -5.29
CA ALA A 127 -7.87 24.25 -5.62
C ALA A 127 -7.66 25.37 -6.65
#